data_AF-A0A3N5HPQ5-F1
#
_entry.id   AF-A0A3N5HPQ5-F1
#
_cell.length_a   1.000
_cell.length_b   1.000
_cell.length_c   1.000
_cell.angle_alpha   90.00
_cell.angle_beta   90.00
_cell.angle_gamma   90.00
#
_symmetry.space_group_name_H-M   'P 1'
#
loop_
_entity.id
_entity.type
_entity.pdbx_description
1 polymer ?
#
loop_
_entity_poly.entity_id
_entity_poly.type
_entity_poly.pdbx_seq_one_letter_code
_entity_poly.pdbx_strand_id
1 'polypeptide(L)' 'MIPLHDDNPTQLTPIVTITTIVACVLVFFYQASLPAGSGETFVFQYGAIPALVFGEAEPPEMGVAIPAYATLITSM' A
#
# COMPACT_ATOMS: atom_id res chain seq x y z
N MET A 1 37.13 -5.88 -2.58
CA MET A 1 36.11 -6.92 -2.85
C MET A 1 34.84 -6.51 -2.14
N ILE A 2 33.75 -6.32 -2.89
CA ILE A 2 32.44 -5.93 -2.34
C ILE A 2 31.73 -7.24 -1.96
N PRO A 3 31.24 -7.42 -0.73
CA PRO A 3 30.55 -8.64 -0.34
C PRO A 3 29.20 -8.72 -1.08
N LEU A 4 28.95 -9.84 -1.76
CA LEU A 4 27.74 -10.09 -2.56
C LEU A 4 26.73 -11.00 -1.84
N HIS A 5 27.13 -11.63 -0.73
CA HIS A 5 26.31 -12.57 0.02
C HIS A 5 25.92 -11.97 1.37
N ASP A 6 24.65 -12.11 1.73
CA ASP A 6 24.15 -11.79 3.06
C ASP A 6 24.32 -13.03 3.95
N ASP A 7 25.17 -12.91 4.98
CA ASP A 7 25.46 -13.98 5.96
C ASP A 7 24.31 -14.15 6.99
N ASN A 8 23.13 -13.59 6.74
CA ASN A 8 21.96 -13.76 7.58
C ASN A 8 21.02 -14.87 7.04
N PRO A 9 21.27 -16.16 7.35
CA PRO A 9 20.44 -17.25 6.86
C PRO A 9 19.02 -17.14 7.44
N THR A 10 18.02 -17.06 6.56
CA THR A 10 16.61 -17.17 6.95
C THR A 10 16.35 -18.56 7.54
N GLN A 11 16.14 -18.63 8.85
CA GLN A 11 15.91 -19.89 9.55
C GLN A 11 14.43 -20.31 9.61
N LEU A 12 13.51 -19.38 9.33
CA LEU A 12 12.07 -19.58 9.42
C LEU A 12 11.41 -19.41 8.06
N THR A 13 10.31 -20.13 7.83
CA THR A 13 9.46 -19.91 6.67
C THR A 13 8.82 -18.50 6.76
N PRO A 14 8.95 -17.63 5.75
CA PRO A 14 8.53 -16.23 5.83
C PRO A 14 7.03 -16.07 5.58
N ILE A 15 6.20 -16.68 6.44
CA ILE A 15 4.73 -16.72 6.28
C ILE A 15 4.16 -15.30 6.20
N VAL A 16 4.56 -14.40 7.10
CA VAL A 16 4.07 -13.01 7.14
C VAL A 16 4.36 -12.31 5.82
N THR A 17 5.60 -12.40 5.31
CA THR A 17 6.00 -11.77 4.05
C THR A 17 5.17 -12.30 2.88
N ILE A 18 5.01 -13.61 2.78
CA ILE A 18 4.23 -14.24 1.71
C ILE A 18 2.76 -13.79 1.80
N THR A 19 2.16 -13.82 2.99
CA THR A 19 0.77 -13.39 3.20
C THR A 19 0.57 -11.92 2.84
N THR A 20 1.50 -11.04 3.24
CA THR A 20 1.44 -9.62 2.87
C THR A 20 1.50 -9.45 1.35
N ILE A 21 2.46 -10.09 0.68
CA ILE A 21 2.60 -10.02 -0.79
C ILE A 21 1.31 -10.49 -1.48
N VAL A 22 0.76 -11.62 -1.05
CA VAL A 22 -0.50 -12.15 -1.62
C VAL A 22 -1.65 -11.15 -1.41
N ALA A 23 -1.75 -10.54 -0.23
CA ALA A 23 -2.75 -9.49 0.02
C ALA A 23 -2.58 -8.29 -0.93
N CYS A 24 -1.34 -7.81 -1.14
CA CYS A 24 -1.05 -6.74 -2.10
C CYS A 24 -1.52 -7.09 -3.51
N VAL A 25 -1.19 -8.31 -3.97
CA VAL A 25 -1.52 -8.77 -5.31
C VAL A 25 -3.04 -8.85 -5.50
N LEU A 26 -3.78 -9.33 -4.50
CA LEU A 26 -5.24 -9.38 -4.55
C LEU A 26 -5.86 -7.99 -4.63
N VAL A 27 -5.37 -7.04 -3.83
CA VAL A 27 -5.84 -5.64 -3.86
C VAL A 27 -5.52 -4.99 -5.21
N PHE A 28 -4.33 -5.23 -5.75
CA PHE A 28 -3.95 -4.74 -7.08
C PHE A 28 -4.86 -5.29 -8.17
N PHE A 29 -5.17 -6.59 -8.17
CA PHE A 29 -6.08 -7.15 -9.15
C PHE A 29 -7.51 -6.62 -9.00
N TYR A 30 -7.96 -6.37 -7.77
CA TYR A 30 -9.23 -5.68 -7.57
C TYR A 30 -9.22 -4.30 -8.20
N GLN A 31 -8.20 -3.48 -7.92
CA GLN A 31 -8.05 -2.16 -8.52
C GLN A 31 -7.99 -2.21 -10.06
N ALA A 32 -7.23 -3.14 -10.62
CA ALA A 32 -7.08 -3.32 -12.07
C ALA A 32 -8.38 -3.79 -12.75
N SER A 33 -9.27 -4.46 -12.00
CA SER A 33 -10.58 -4.88 -12.50
C SER A 33 -11.62 -3.76 -12.53
N LEU A 34 -11.33 -2.60 -11.92
CA LEU A 34 -12.26 -1.48 -11.87
C LEU A 34 -12.45 -0.82 -13.25
N PRO A 35 -13.63 -0.23 -13.51
CA PRO A 35 -13.86 0.57 -14.71
C PRO A 35 -12.89 1.76 -14.82
N ALA A 36 -12.67 2.24 -16.06
CA ALA A 36 -11.85 3.43 -16.32
C ALA A 36 -12.29 4.62 -15.45
N GLY A 37 -11.33 5.28 -14.80
CA GLY A 37 -11.56 6.38 -13.85
C GLY A 37 -11.81 5.93 -12.40
N SER A 38 -12.38 4.75 -12.15
CA SER A 38 -12.63 4.27 -10.79
C SER A 38 -11.35 3.82 -10.06
N GLY A 39 -10.33 3.40 -10.81
CA GLY A 39 -9.02 3.06 -10.25
C GLY A 39 -8.27 4.26 -9.67
N GLU A 40 -8.44 5.46 -10.25
CA GLU A 40 -7.84 6.69 -9.73
C GLU A 40 -8.52 7.09 -8.41
N THR A 41 -9.84 7.06 -8.37
CA THR A 41 -10.63 7.23 -7.14
C THR A 41 -10.17 6.25 -6.05
N PHE A 42 -9.98 4.97 -6.40
CA PHE A 42 -9.49 3.98 -5.44
C PHE A 42 -8.12 4.35 -4.84
N VAL A 43 -7.19 4.87 -5.65
CA VAL A 43 -5.88 5.34 -5.18
C VAL A 43 -6.02 6.54 -4.24
N PHE A 44 -6.85 7.53 -4.57
CA PHE A 44 -7.02 8.70 -3.71
C PHE A 44 -7.74 8.38 -2.39
N GLN A 45 -8.57 7.33 -2.34
CA GLN A 45 -9.27 6.89 -1.13
C GLN A 45 -8.42 6.06 -0.16
N TYR A 46 -7.48 5.26 -0.68
CA TYR A 46 -6.72 4.27 0.11
C TYR A 46 -5.20 4.48 0.07
N GLY A 47 -4.70 5.37 -0.79
CA GLY A 47 -3.29 5.69 -0.93
C GLY A 47 -2.77 6.58 0.20
N ALA A 48 -1.48 6.43 0.52
CA ALA A 48 -0.81 7.30 1.48
C ALA A 48 -0.43 8.62 0.81
N ILE A 49 -1.16 9.69 1.15
CA ILE A 49 -0.91 11.05 0.64
C ILE A 49 -0.22 11.86 1.75
N PRO A 50 1.08 12.19 1.64
CA PRO A 50 1.83 12.85 2.71
C PRO A 50 1.18 14.15 3.19
N ALA A 51 0.63 14.96 2.29
CA ALA A 51 -0.05 16.20 2.67
C ALA A 51 -1.29 15.94 3.56
N LEU A 52 -2.03 14.85 3.36
CA LEU A 52 -3.13 14.46 4.25
C LEU A 52 -2.63 13.89 5.58
N VAL A 53 -1.54 13.13 5.56
CA VAL A 53 -0.91 12.56 6.77
C VAL A 53 -0.44 13.67 7.71
N PHE A 54 0.17 14.73 7.16
CA PHE A 54 0.66 15.87 7.93
C PHE A 54 -0.41 16.94 8.19
N GLY A 55 -1.62 16.79 7.64
CA GLY A 55 -2.71 17.76 7.80
C GLY A 55 -2.51 19.07 7.03
N GLU A 56 -1.64 19.04 6.01
CA GLU A 56 -1.28 20.18 5.15
C GLU A 56 -2.19 20.32 3.92
N ALA A 57 -3.15 19.40 3.75
CA ALA A 57 -4.13 19.43 2.67
C ALA A 57 -5.51 18.98 3.16
N GLU A 58 -6.54 19.51 2.48
CA GLU A 58 -7.90 19.04 2.65
C GLU A 58 -8.12 17.71 1.91
N PRO A 59 -8.97 16.83 2.45
CA PRO A 59 -9.31 15.58 1.79
C PRO A 59 -9.96 15.82 0.41
N PRO A 60 -9.74 14.94 -0.58
CA PRO A 60 -10.38 15.05 -1.89
C PRO A 60 -11.91 15.08 -1.79
N GLU A 61 -12.60 15.74 -2.72
CA GLU A 61 -14.08 15.83 -2.71
C GLU A 61 -14.79 14.47 -2.71
N MET A 62 -14.16 13.47 -3.32
CA MET A 62 -14.57 12.06 -3.35
C MET A 62 -14.41 11.32 -2.00
N GLY A 63 -13.88 12.00 -0.98
CA GLY A 63 -13.70 11.50 0.38
C GLY A 63 -12.47 10.62 0.56
N VAL A 64 -12.08 10.42 1.83
CA VAL A 64 -11.05 9.46 2.25
C VAL A 64 -11.75 8.30 2.94
N ALA A 65 -11.42 7.06 2.56
CA ALA A 65 -12.10 5.88 3.11
C ALA A 65 -11.60 5.50 4.51
N ILE A 66 -10.34 5.81 4.81
CA ILE A 66 -9.67 5.50 6.08
C ILE A 66 -8.92 6.71 6.61
N PRO A 67 -8.66 6.80 7.93
CA PRO A 67 -7.86 7.89 8.49
C PRO A 67 -6.46 7.96 7.85
N ALA A 68 -5.94 9.17 7.62
CA ALA A 68 -4.66 9.37 6.93
C ALA A 68 -3.48 8.68 7.62
N TYR A 69 -3.47 8.54 8.95
CA TYR A 69 -2.41 7.80 9.63
C TYR A 69 -2.44 6.29 9.34
N ALA A 70 -3.62 5.73 9.04
CA ALA A 70 -3.77 4.30 8.78
C ALA A 70 -3.20 3.92 7.40
N THR A 71 -3.27 4.84 6.42
CA THR A 71 -2.72 4.60 5.08
C THR A 71 -1.21 4.33 5.11
N LEU A 72 -0.47 4.79 6.13
CA LEU A 72 0.99 4.54 6.24
C LEU A 72 1.36 3.06 6.27
N ILE A 73 0.47 2.20 6.75
CA ILE A 73 0.72 0.76 6.87
C ILE A 73 -0.22 -0.09 6.01
N THR A 74 -1.29 0.51 5.46
CA THR A 74 -2.28 -0.19 4.63
C THR A 74 -2.29 0.26 3.17
N SER A 75 -1.53 1.30 2.79
CA SER A 75 -1.42 1.70 1.39
C SER A 75 -0.68 0.60 0.62
N MET A 76 -1.29 0.16 -0.48
CA MET A 76 -0.72 -0.78 -1.44
C MET A 76 -0.30 -0.04 -2.69
#